data_AF-A0A0C9YEA6-F1
#
_entry.id   AF-A0A0C9YEA6-F1
#
_cell.length_a   1.000
_cell.length_b   1.000
_cell.length_c   1.000
_cell.angle_alpha   90.00
_cell.angle_beta   90.00
_cell.angle_gamma   90.00
#
_symmetry.space_group_name_H-M   'P 1'
#
loop_
_entity.id
_entity.type
_entity.pdbx_description
1 polymer ?
#
loop_
_entity_poly.entity_id
_entity_poly.type
_entity_poly.pdbx_seq_one_letter_code
_entity_poly.pdbx_strand_id
1 'polypeptide(L)'
;VLWDLYEHNFRFEFVALACVLMPDMTLDQESEWLDCVFHGDLELTMCAEPFPSENQGLASSDPKLKLEYVEKLQVLLSPWPGFPSDLMEPLPPLASLACVWAVEKKLALFYVQSFFDNFGCPPILP
;
A
#
# COMPACT_ATOMS: atom_id res chain seq x y z
N VAL A 1 -10.21 -8.44 -14.37
CA VAL A 1 -11.41 -7.56 -14.28
C VAL A 1 -11.78 -7.22 -12.84
N LEU A 2 -12.23 -8.16 -11.98
CA LEU A 2 -12.65 -7.79 -10.62
C LEU A 2 -11.46 -7.35 -9.74
N TRP A 3 -10.37 -8.11 -9.77
CA TRP A 3 -9.15 -7.78 -9.02
C TRP A 3 -8.56 -6.42 -9.43
N ASP A 4 -8.45 -6.14 -10.74
CA ASP A 4 -7.98 -4.84 -11.25
C ASP A 4 -8.86 -3.68 -10.78
N LEU A 5 -10.17 -3.89 -10.69
CA LEU A 5 -11.11 -2.87 -10.21
C LEU A 5 -10.92 -2.60 -8.70
N TYR A 6 -10.69 -3.64 -7.90
CA TYR A 6 -10.40 -3.48 -6.47
C TYR A 6 -9.08 -2.74 -6.26
N GLU A 7 -8.04 -3.11 -6.99
CA GLU A 7 -6.75 -2.44 -6.92
C GLU A 7 -6.85 -0.97 -7.35
N HIS A 8 -7.58 -0.68 -8.44
CA HIS A 8 -7.77 0.68 -8.93
C HIS A 8 -8.61 1.54 -7.99
N ASN A 9 -9.65 0.97 -7.37
CA ASN A 9 -10.43 1.72 -6.38
C ASN A 9 -9.61 1.98 -5.10
N PHE A 10 -8.81 1.00 -4.65
CA PHE A 10 -7.87 1.20 -3.54
C PHE A 10 -6.87 2.32 -3.85
N ARG A 11 -6.34 2.40 -5.09
CA ARG A 11 -5.48 3.51 -5.55
C ARG A 11 -6.13 4.86 -5.32
N PHE A 12 -7.35 5.04 -5.80
CA PHE A 12 -8.06 6.31 -5.65
C PHE A 12 -8.34 6.67 -4.20
N GLU A 13 -8.78 5.71 -3.39
CA GLU A 13 -9.04 5.93 -1.97
C GLU A 13 -7.76 6.28 -1.20
N PHE A 14 -6.65 5.61 -1.52
CA PHE A 14 -5.35 5.88 -0.92
C PHE A 14 -4.85 7.29 -1.25
N VAL A 15 -4.90 7.69 -2.53
CA VAL A 15 -4.50 9.04 -2.97
C VAL A 15 -5.41 10.09 -2.35
N ALA A 16 -6.72 9.88 -2.35
CA ALA A 16 -7.68 10.80 -1.74
C ALA A 16 -7.35 11.04 -0.25
N LEU A 17 -7.02 9.98 0.48
CA LEU A 17 -6.61 10.09 1.88
C LEU A 17 -5.26 10.81 2.02
N ALA A 18 -4.28 10.48 1.19
CA ALA A 18 -2.96 11.12 1.19
C ALA A 18 -3.07 12.64 1.00
N CYS A 19 -3.91 13.10 0.05
CA CYS A 19 -4.14 14.53 -0.18
C CYS A 19 -4.78 15.24 1.03
N VAL A 20 -5.66 14.55 1.78
CA VAL A 20 -6.28 15.10 2.99
C VAL A 20 -5.26 15.21 4.12
N LEU A 21 -4.42 14.19 4.29
CA LEU A 21 -3.44 14.11 5.38
C LEU A 21 -2.18 14.95 5.12
N MET A 22 -1.87 15.21 3.86
CA MET A 22 -0.68 15.94 3.42
C MET A 22 -1.09 17.02 2.40
N PRO A 23 -1.68 18.14 2.85
CA PRO A 23 -2.16 19.19 1.94
C PRO A 23 -1.04 19.88 1.13
N ASP A 24 0.22 19.75 1.56
CA ASP A 24 1.40 20.29 0.90
C ASP A 24 2.06 19.30 -0.10
N MET A 25 1.45 18.14 -0.35
CA MET A 25 1.96 17.14 -1.29
C MET A 25 2.02 17.71 -2.71
N THR A 26 3.16 17.56 -3.37
CA THR A 26 3.34 18.01 -4.77
C THR A 26 2.79 16.97 -5.75
N LEU A 27 2.44 17.42 -6.96
CA LEU A 27 2.02 16.52 -8.05
C LEU A 27 3.08 15.48 -8.41
N ASP A 28 4.37 15.83 -8.29
CA ASP A 28 5.48 14.90 -8.52
C ASP A 28 5.50 13.79 -7.46
N GLN A 29 5.23 14.14 -6.19
CA GLN A 29 5.15 13.19 -5.10
C GLN A 29 3.90 12.29 -5.22
N GLU A 30 2.79 12.82 -5.72
CA GLU A 30 1.59 12.04 -6.03
C GLU A 30 1.86 10.98 -7.11
N SER A 31 2.59 11.34 -8.17
CA SER A 31 2.99 10.41 -9.23
C SER A 31 3.96 9.35 -8.73
N GLU A 32 4.97 9.72 -7.94
CA GLU A 32 5.92 8.76 -7.35
C GLU A 32 5.21 7.78 -6.40
N TRP A 33 4.19 8.22 -5.67
CA TRP A 33 3.41 7.37 -4.78
C TRP A 33 2.55 6.35 -5.54
N LEU A 34 1.95 6.78 -6.64
CA LEU A 34 1.22 5.89 -7.55
C LEU A 34 2.15 4.81 -8.12
N ASP A 35 3.40 5.15 -8.44
CA ASP A 35 4.40 4.20 -8.97
C ASP A 35 5.04 3.31 -7.89
N CYS A 36 5.15 3.77 -6.64
CA CYS A 36 5.77 3.01 -5.54
C CYS A 36 4.85 1.96 -4.91
N VAL A 37 3.55 2.24 -4.76
CA VAL A 37 2.60 1.27 -4.19
C VAL A 37 2.24 0.20 -5.24
N PHE A 38 2.15 0.60 -6.51
CA PHE A 38 1.60 -0.22 -7.58
C PHE A 38 2.64 -0.36 -8.67
N HIS A 39 3.03 -1.60 -8.97
CA HIS A 39 4.01 -1.88 -10.02
C HIS A 39 3.61 -1.14 -11.30
N GLY A 40 4.54 -0.29 -11.76
CA GLY A 40 4.39 0.51 -12.97
C GLY A 40 4.07 -0.38 -14.17
N ASP A 41 2.81 -0.35 -14.56
CA ASP A 41 2.42 0.18 -15.84
C ASP A 41 1.03 0.83 -15.66
N LEU A 42 0.85 2.01 -16.25
CA LEU A 42 -0.44 2.69 -16.36
C LEU A 42 -1.47 1.88 -17.18
N GLU A 43 -1.07 0.73 -17.69
CA GLU A 43 -1.94 -0.23 -18.35
C GLU A 43 -2.50 -1.19 -17.31
N LEU A 44 -3.83 -1.27 -17.26
CA LEU A 44 -4.56 -2.33 -16.59
C LEU A 44 -3.81 -3.65 -16.80
N THR A 45 -3.54 -4.41 -15.73
CA THR A 45 -2.93 -5.76 -15.78
C THR A 45 -3.65 -6.70 -16.76
N MET A 46 -4.88 -6.34 -17.16
CA MET A 46 -5.62 -6.94 -18.25
C MET A 46 -4.92 -6.91 -19.62
N CYS A 47 -4.00 -5.98 -19.85
CA CYS A 47 -3.26 -5.83 -21.10
C CYS A 47 -1.82 -6.36 -21.02
N ALA A 48 -1.34 -6.71 -19.82
CA ALA A 48 -0.02 -7.27 -19.62
C ALA A 48 -0.02 -8.78 -19.95
N GLU A 49 0.57 -9.15 -21.08
CA GLU A 49 0.88 -10.55 -21.39
C GLU A 49 2.34 -10.88 -21.04
N PRO A 50 2.60 -12.00 -20.33
CA PRO A 50 1.64 -12.99 -19.85
C PRO A 50 0.90 -12.53 -18.58
N PHE A 51 -0.37 -12.94 -18.45
CA PHE A 51 -1.10 -12.75 -17.20
C PHE A 51 -0.33 -13.34 -16.01
N PRO A 52 -0.29 -12.65 -14.86
CA PRO A 52 0.39 -13.17 -13.69
C PRO A 52 -0.22 -14.51 -13.26
N SER A 53 0.64 -15.53 -13.12
CA SER A 53 0.25 -16.87 -12.70
C SER A 53 0.16 -17.03 -11.17
N GLU A 54 0.62 -16.03 -10.43
CA GLU A 54 0.71 -16.03 -8.97
C GLU A 54 0.35 -14.65 -8.42
N ASN A 55 -0.12 -14.60 -7.16
CA ASN A 55 -0.35 -13.34 -6.47
C ASN A 55 0.98 -12.60 -6.25
N GLN A 56 1.01 -11.33 -6.63
CA GLN A 56 2.14 -10.43 -6.44
C GLN A 56 1.81 -9.37 -5.37
N GLY A 57 2.76 -8.49 -5.05
CA GLY A 57 2.49 -7.38 -4.14
C GLY A 57 2.32 -7.80 -2.69
N LEU A 58 1.47 -7.07 -1.96
CA LEU A 58 1.06 -7.40 -0.59
C LEU A 58 0.34 -8.76 -0.51
N ALA A 59 -0.29 -9.21 -1.61
CA ALA A 59 -0.93 -10.52 -1.69
C ALA A 59 0.06 -11.68 -1.98
N SER A 60 1.36 -11.41 -2.15
CA SER A 60 2.35 -12.45 -2.46
C SER A 60 2.49 -13.49 -1.36
N SER A 61 2.61 -14.76 -1.76
CA SER A 61 2.91 -15.86 -0.84
C SER A 61 4.41 -16.03 -0.59
N ASP A 62 5.27 -15.37 -1.38
CA ASP A 62 6.72 -15.33 -1.15
C ASP A 62 7.03 -14.33 -0.04
N PRO A 63 7.61 -14.77 1.10
CA PRO A 63 7.96 -13.88 2.21
C PRO A 63 8.89 -12.74 1.82
N LYS A 64 9.82 -12.95 0.88
CA LYS A 64 10.79 -11.94 0.45
C LYS A 64 10.14 -10.88 -0.41
N LEU A 65 9.35 -11.29 -1.39
CA LEU A 65 8.60 -10.36 -2.23
C LEU A 65 7.63 -9.57 -1.36
N LYS A 66 6.87 -10.25 -0.49
CA LYS A 66 5.93 -9.60 0.42
C LYS A 66 6.60 -8.58 1.35
N LEU A 67 7.78 -8.91 1.89
CA LEU A 67 8.56 -7.97 2.70
C LEU A 67 8.86 -6.67 1.95
N GLU A 68 9.31 -6.76 0.70
CA GLU A 68 9.60 -5.57 -0.13
C GLU A 68 8.37 -4.66 -0.29
N TYR A 69 7.18 -5.24 -0.53
CA TYR A 69 5.96 -4.46 -0.64
C TYR A 69 5.47 -3.88 0.69
N VAL A 70 5.66 -4.61 1.80
CA VAL A 70 5.36 -4.11 3.14
C VAL A 70 6.27 -2.92 3.51
N GLU A 71 7.55 -2.97 3.16
CA GLU A 71 8.48 -1.86 3.35
C GLU A 71 8.11 -0.65 2.48
N LYS A 72 7.71 -0.87 1.22
CA LYS A 72 7.18 0.21 0.37
C LYS A 72 5.96 0.85 1.03
N LEU A 73 4.98 0.06 1.45
CA LEU A 73 3.77 0.56 2.13
C LEU A 73 4.13 1.33 3.42
N GLN A 74 5.09 0.85 4.20
CA GLN A 74 5.60 1.53 5.39
C GLN A 74 6.18 2.91 5.05
N VAL A 75 7.02 2.99 4.02
CA VAL A 75 7.60 4.26 3.55
C VAL A 75 6.51 5.23 3.12
N LEU A 76 5.50 4.75 2.40
CA LEU A 76 4.38 5.57 1.92
C LEU A 76 3.51 6.08 3.07
N LEU A 77 3.23 5.27 4.09
CA LEU A 77 2.42 5.70 5.23
C LEU A 77 3.21 6.55 6.24
N SER A 78 4.55 6.49 6.22
CA SER A 78 5.41 7.14 7.22
C SER A 78 5.24 8.67 7.35
N PRO A 79 4.90 9.45 6.30
CA PRO A 79 4.73 10.89 6.44
C PRO A 79 3.36 11.28 7.00
N TRP A 80 2.43 10.33 7.15
CA TRP A 80 1.08 10.62 7.61
C TRP A 80 1.06 10.97 9.09
N PRO A 81 0.19 11.91 9.51
CA PRO A 81 0.06 12.27 10.91
C PRO A 81 -0.43 11.08 11.73
N GLY A 82 0.20 10.86 12.88
CA GLY A 82 -0.16 9.76 13.78
C GLY A 82 0.42 8.39 13.37
N PHE A 83 1.34 8.35 12.39
CA PHE A 83 2.00 7.11 12.01
C PHE A 83 2.69 6.44 13.23
N PRO A 84 2.46 5.14 13.48
CA PRO A 84 2.97 4.48 14.68
C PRO A 84 4.50 4.42 14.72
N SER A 85 5.10 4.88 15.82
CA SER A 85 6.57 4.92 15.96
C SER A 85 7.22 3.54 15.97
N ASP A 86 6.50 2.49 16.38
CA ASP A 86 6.96 1.10 16.31
C ASP A 86 7.02 0.55 14.88
N LEU A 87 6.43 1.27 13.92
CA LEU A 87 6.47 0.98 12.49
C LEU A 87 7.41 1.93 11.74
N MET A 88 8.19 2.78 12.39
CA MET A 88 9.21 3.58 11.68
C MET A 88 10.46 2.78 11.37
N GLU A 89 10.77 1.75 12.16
CA GLU A 89 11.97 0.94 11.93
C GLU A 89 11.73 -0.07 10.80
N PRO A 90 12.64 -0.15 9.81
CA PRO A 90 12.55 -1.15 8.76
C PRO A 90 12.72 -2.56 9.34
N LEU A 91 12.03 -3.52 8.74
CA LEU A 91 12.13 -4.92 9.11
C LEU A 91 13.52 -5.47 8.75
N PRO A 92 14.09 -6.41 9.54
CA PRO A 92 15.34 -7.04 9.17
C PRO A 92 15.16 -7.89 7.89
N PRO A 93 16.17 -7.99 7.01
CA PRO A 93 16.08 -8.77 5.75
C PRO A 93 15.78 -10.27 5.92
N LEU A 94 15.97 -10.80 7.13
CA LEU A 94 15.68 -12.18 7.53
C LEU A 94 14.49 -12.26 8.49
N ALA A 95 13.58 -11.29 8.46
CA ALA A 95 12.35 -11.31 9.24
C ALA A 95 11.55 -12.58 8.93
N SER A 96 10.98 -13.18 9.98
CA SER A 96 10.06 -14.30 9.78
C SER A 96 8.79 -13.84 9.07
N LEU A 97 8.14 -14.72 8.31
CA LEU A 97 6.85 -14.42 7.66
C LEU A 97 5.80 -13.92 8.67
N ALA A 98 5.81 -14.45 9.89
CA ALA A 98 4.92 -14.00 10.96
C ALA A 98 5.19 -12.54 11.38
N CYS A 99 6.46 -12.11 11.38
CA CYS A 99 6.81 -10.70 11.64
C CYS A 99 6.33 -9.80 10.50
N VAL A 100 6.54 -10.20 9.25
CA VAL A 100 6.07 -9.44 8.06
C VAL A 100 4.55 -9.26 8.10
N TRP A 101 3.80 -10.34 8.39
CA TRP A 101 2.34 -10.28 8.54
C TRP A 101 1.89 -9.41 9.71
N ALA A 102 2.63 -9.42 10.82
CA ALA A 102 2.30 -8.57 11.96
C ALA A 102 2.45 -7.07 11.62
N VAL A 103 3.51 -6.70 10.90
CA VAL A 103 3.72 -5.33 10.42
C VAL A 103 2.69 -4.93 9.38
N GLU A 104 2.47 -5.77 8.37
CA GLU A 104 1.42 -5.56 7.35
C GLU A 104 0.06 -5.31 7.99
N LYS A 105 -0.34 -6.14 8.96
CA LYS A 105 -1.61 -5.98 9.67
C LYS A 105 -1.69 -4.66 10.41
N LYS A 106 -0.61 -4.20 11.04
CA LYS A 106 -0.57 -2.91 11.73
C LYS A 106 -0.66 -1.75 10.75
N LEU A 107 0.05 -1.80 9.63
CA LEU A 107 -0.04 -0.80 8.55
C LEU A 107 -1.46 -0.73 7.98
N ALA A 108 -2.08 -1.88 7.71
CA ALA A 108 -3.46 -1.97 7.25
C ALA A 108 -4.45 -1.38 8.26
N LEU A 109 -4.28 -1.67 9.55
CA LEU A 109 -5.12 -1.07 10.61
C LEU A 109 -4.94 0.44 10.69
N PHE A 110 -3.71 0.93 10.60
CA PHE A 110 -3.44 2.36 10.57
C PHE A 110 -4.11 3.04 9.37
N TYR A 111 -3.99 2.46 8.18
CA TYR A 111 -4.66 2.95 6.97
C TYR A 111 -6.19 2.97 7.12
N VAL A 112 -6.79 1.87 7.57
CA VAL A 112 -8.25 1.76 7.75
C VAL A 112 -8.76 2.79 8.74
N GLN A 113 -8.08 2.94 9.87
CA GLN A 113 -8.47 3.90 10.89
C GLN A 113 -8.33 5.33 10.37
N SER A 114 -7.20 5.65 9.73
CA SER A 114 -6.97 6.97 9.13
C SER A 114 -8.03 7.31 8.09
N PHE A 115 -8.40 6.36 7.23
CA PHE A 115 -9.45 6.57 6.25
C PHE A 115 -10.81 6.80 6.91
N PHE A 116 -11.19 5.95 7.87
CA PHE A 116 -12.46 6.08 8.57
C PHE A 116 -12.57 7.41 9.33
N ASP A 117 -11.48 7.86 9.97
CA ASP A 117 -11.46 9.12 10.72
C ASP A 117 -11.65 10.35 9.83
N ASN A 118 -11.28 10.27 8.54
CA ASN A 118 -11.39 11.37 7.59
C ASN A 118 -12.65 11.32 6.71
N PHE A 119 -13.11 10.13 6.33
CA PHE A 119 -14.23 9.96 5.39
C PHE A 119 -15.50 9.37 6.02
N GLY A 120 -15.43 8.82 7.24
CA GLY A 120 -16.58 8.27 7.96
C GLY A 120 -17.11 6.94 7.43
N CYS A 121 -16.36 6.26 6.56
CA CYS A 121 -16.70 4.95 5.99
C CYS A 121 -15.45 4.04 5.94
N PRO A 122 -15.61 2.71 5.89
CA PRO A 122 -14.48 1.81 5.73
C PRO A 122 -13.90 1.93 4.31
N PRO A 123 -12.55 1.89 4.14
CA PRO A 123 -11.94 1.82 2.82
C PRO A 123 -11.98 0.41 2.24
N ILE A 124 -11.59 0.32 0.99
CA ILE A 124 -11.19 -0.90 0.32
C ILE A 124 -9.83 -1.34 0.86
N LEU A 125 -9.69 -2.64 1.12
CA LEU A 125 -8.43 -3.23 1.56
C LEU A 125 -7.61 -3.70 0.36
N PRO A 126 -6.28 -3.53 0.39
CA PRO A 126 -5.38 -4.18 -0.55
C PRO A 126 -5.31 -5.70 -0.36
#